data_AF-W4VPV6-F1
#
_entry.id   AF-W4VPV6-F1
#
_cell.length_a   1.000
_cell.length_b   1.000
_cell.length_c   1.000
_cell.angle_alpha   90.00
_cell.angle_beta   90.00
_cell.angle_gamma   90.00
#
_symmetry.space_group_name_H-M   'P 1'
#
loop_
_entity.id
_entity.type
_entity.pdbx_description
1 polymer ?
#
loop_
_entity_poly.entity_id
_entity_poly.type
_entity_poly.pdbx_seq_one_letter_code
_entity_poly.pdbx_strand_id
1 'polypeptide(L)'
;MINKKSLLLLLFTFLISVMLVACNDDSDAGGSSNESGNESDTETNDNNSEEPYEISIVTNSYTPEPPTPESPAWQAIEDFTNTKLDITYVPSSNYEERFNITLASGDLPSMILTNKTSSFINAVQDGAFWDLTDHLADYENLSQLNDIVKNNISIDGSVYGLYRARPLGRMAVTIRKDWLDNLGMEIPTTTDEFYDVMYAFTHDDPDGNGQNDTVGTIVSEYPGPWDIMQTWFGVPNKWGD
;
A
#
# COMPACT_ATOMS: atom_id res chain seq x y z
N MET A 1 3.69 -12.68 62.45
CA MET A 1 4.31 -12.09 61.23
C MET A 1 4.57 -13.23 60.25
N ILE A 2 3.74 -13.38 59.23
CA ILE A 2 3.86 -14.46 58.24
C ILE A 2 4.96 -14.07 57.24
N ASN A 3 5.91 -14.98 57.03
CA ASN A 3 7.07 -14.74 56.17
C ASN A 3 6.62 -14.62 54.70
N LYS A 4 7.01 -13.53 54.02
CA LYS A 4 6.56 -13.20 52.65
C LYS A 4 6.82 -14.32 51.63
N LYS A 5 7.82 -15.19 51.89
CA LYS A 5 8.11 -16.37 51.05
C LYS A 5 7.09 -17.50 51.22
N SER A 6 6.47 -17.63 52.40
CA SER A 6 5.43 -18.64 52.67
C SER A 6 4.08 -18.25 52.06
N LEU A 7 3.80 -16.94 51.98
CA LEU A 7 2.60 -16.41 51.33
C LEU A 7 2.64 -16.61 49.80
N LEU A 8 3.83 -16.51 49.20
CA LEU A 8 4.02 -16.68 47.76
C LEU A 8 3.91 -18.14 47.31
N LEU A 9 4.33 -19.09 48.17
CA LEU A 9 4.22 -20.52 47.89
C LEU A 9 2.77 -21.03 47.97
N LEU A 10 1.96 -20.43 48.86
CA LEU A 10 0.54 -20.74 49.05
C LEU A 10 -0.35 -20.16 47.94
N LEU A 11 0.03 -19.01 47.36
CA LEU A 11 -0.66 -18.44 46.19
C LEU A 11 -0.43 -19.27 44.92
N PHE A 12 0.75 -19.88 44.77
CA PHE A 12 1.10 -20.65 43.58
C PHE A 12 0.44 -22.04 43.57
N THR A 13 0.14 -22.62 44.73
CA THR A 13 -0.58 -23.92 44.83
C THR A 13 -2.09 -23.78 44.64
N PHE A 14 -2.67 -22.60 44.87
CA PHE A 14 -4.10 -22.36 44.66
C PHE A 14 -4.46 -22.17 43.17
N LEU A 15 -3.54 -21.64 42.36
CA LEU A 15 -3.78 -21.31 40.94
C LEU A 15 -3.79 -22.53 40.00
N ILE A 16 -3.26 -23.68 40.42
CA ILE A 16 -3.16 -24.89 39.58
C ILE A 16 -4.41 -25.79 39.68
N SER A 17 -5.32 -25.53 40.63
CA SER A 17 -6.49 -26.40 40.87
C SER A 17 -7.75 -26.10 40.05
N VAL A 18 -7.75 -25.09 39.16
CA VAL A 18 -8.96 -24.60 38.48
C VAL A 18 -9.10 -25.10 37.02
N MET A 19 -8.21 -25.96 36.51
CA MET A 19 -8.25 -26.39 35.10
C MET A 19 -8.80 -27.80 34.82
N LEU A 20 -9.59 -28.39 35.72
CA LEU A 20 -10.20 -29.71 35.47
C LEU A 20 -11.66 -29.77 35.92
N VAL A 21 -12.59 -29.11 35.20
CA VAL A 21 -13.99 -29.56 35.03
C VAL A 21 -14.59 -28.83 33.83
N ALA A 22 -14.88 -29.55 32.74
CA ALA A 22 -16.11 -29.45 31.92
C ALA A 22 -15.86 -30.00 30.50
N CYS A 23 -16.15 -31.29 30.32
CA CYS A 23 -16.99 -31.82 29.24
C CYS A 23 -17.12 -33.33 29.47
N ASN A 24 -18.30 -33.72 29.98
CA ASN A 24 -18.79 -35.08 30.01
C ASN A 24 -19.83 -35.22 28.91
N ASP A 25 -19.78 -36.35 28.21
CA ASP A 25 -20.66 -36.80 27.12
C ASP A 25 -22.15 -36.59 27.39
N ASP A 26 -22.89 -36.23 26.33
CA ASP A 26 -24.12 -36.96 25.95
C ASP A 26 -24.46 -36.67 24.47
N SER A 27 -24.22 -37.65 23.60
CA SER A 27 -24.83 -37.72 22.28
C SER A 27 -25.13 -39.18 21.98
N ASP A 28 -26.34 -39.61 22.34
CA ASP A 28 -26.92 -40.86 21.86
C ASP A 28 -28.06 -40.55 20.88
N ALA A 29 -28.14 -41.44 19.90
CA ALA A 29 -28.75 -41.26 18.61
C ALA A 29 -30.21 -41.74 18.57
N GLY A 30 -30.95 -41.18 17.60
CA GLY A 30 -31.89 -41.96 16.79
C GLY A 30 -33.36 -41.90 17.20
N GLY A 31 -34.21 -41.60 16.20
CA GLY A 31 -35.66 -41.77 16.35
C GLY A 31 -36.49 -41.11 15.28
N SER A 32 -36.52 -41.71 14.10
CA SER A 32 -37.40 -41.40 12.96
C SER A 32 -38.89 -41.41 13.32
N SER A 33 -39.65 -40.42 12.85
CA SER A 33 -41.06 -40.62 12.50
C SER A 33 -41.49 -39.74 11.31
N ASN A 34 -41.97 -40.46 10.31
CA ASN A 34 -42.54 -40.02 9.06
C ASN A 34 -43.91 -39.35 9.31
N GLU A 35 -44.15 -38.14 8.81
CA GLU A 35 -45.51 -37.60 8.69
C GLU A 35 -45.64 -36.82 7.39
N SER A 36 -46.46 -37.34 6.49
CA SER A 36 -46.91 -36.66 5.28
C SER A 36 -47.87 -35.54 5.68
N GLY A 37 -47.40 -34.29 5.55
CA GLY A 37 -48.20 -33.09 5.65
C GLY A 37 -48.09 -32.30 4.35
N ASN A 38 -49.22 -32.07 3.70
CA ASN A 38 -49.38 -31.24 2.52
C ASN A 38 -49.12 -29.78 2.89
N GLU A 39 -48.02 -29.19 2.41
CA GLU A 39 -47.76 -27.76 2.57
C GLU A 39 -47.34 -27.14 1.23
N SER A 40 -48.17 -26.17 0.85
CA SER A 40 -48.01 -25.09 -0.11
C SER A 40 -46.57 -24.82 -0.56
N ASP A 41 -46.38 -24.70 -1.88
CA ASP A 41 -45.28 -23.97 -2.50
C ASP A 41 -45.09 -22.65 -1.75
N THR A 42 -44.09 -22.63 -0.88
CA THR A 42 -43.50 -21.41 -0.36
C THR A 42 -42.26 -21.25 -1.20
N GLU A 43 -42.34 -20.35 -2.18
CA GLU A 43 -41.14 -19.75 -2.75
C GLU A 43 -40.34 -19.19 -1.57
N THR A 44 -39.30 -19.92 -1.17
CA THR A 44 -38.18 -19.34 -0.45
C THR A 44 -37.57 -18.31 -1.38
N ASN A 45 -38.05 -17.07 -1.26
CA ASN A 45 -37.23 -15.91 -1.56
C ASN A 45 -36.04 -15.98 -0.62
N ASP A 46 -35.03 -16.70 -1.05
CA ASP A 46 -33.69 -16.72 -0.48
C ASP A 46 -33.07 -15.34 -0.80
N ASN A 47 -33.59 -14.30 -0.15
CA ASN A 47 -32.88 -13.03 0.03
C ASN A 47 -31.80 -13.27 1.09
N ASN A 48 -30.91 -14.22 0.82
CA ASN A 48 -29.67 -14.35 1.55
C ASN A 48 -28.74 -13.28 0.98
N SER A 49 -28.98 -12.03 1.39
CA SER A 49 -27.97 -10.99 1.22
C SER A 49 -26.77 -11.47 2.00
N GLU A 50 -25.75 -12.00 1.30
CA GLU A 50 -24.52 -12.42 1.92
C GLU A 50 -23.98 -11.26 2.77
N GLU A 51 -23.69 -11.52 4.03
CA GLU A 51 -23.11 -10.52 4.94
C GLU A 51 -21.84 -9.93 4.29
N PRO A 52 -21.65 -8.60 4.34
CA PRO A 52 -20.51 -7.96 3.70
C PRO A 52 -19.17 -8.56 4.17
N TYR A 53 -18.28 -8.87 3.24
CA TYR A 53 -16.96 -9.39 3.58
C TYR A 53 -16.07 -8.29 4.16
N GLU A 54 -15.51 -8.50 5.36
CA GLU A 54 -14.64 -7.53 6.02
C GLU A 54 -13.22 -7.55 5.43
N ILE A 55 -12.70 -6.40 4.99
CA ILE A 55 -11.35 -6.25 4.43
C ILE A 55 -10.59 -5.14 5.16
N SER A 56 -9.49 -5.49 5.80
CA SER A 56 -8.56 -4.51 6.40
C SER A 56 -7.46 -4.11 5.41
N ILE A 57 -7.23 -2.81 5.27
CA ILE A 57 -6.28 -2.23 4.30
C ILE A 57 -5.38 -1.21 5.00
N VAL A 58 -4.07 -1.34 4.86
CA VAL A 58 -3.12 -0.29 5.27
C VAL A 58 -2.49 0.35 4.04
N THR A 59 -2.70 1.65 3.85
CA THR A 59 -2.21 2.39 2.67
C THR A 59 -1.67 3.77 3.05
N ASN A 60 -1.03 4.44 2.10
CA ASN A 60 -0.47 5.77 2.33
C ASN A 60 -1.41 6.90 1.90
N SER A 61 -1.30 8.06 2.55
CA SER A 61 -1.95 9.30 2.12
C SER A 61 -0.91 10.39 1.81
N TYR A 62 -1.20 11.16 0.77
CA TYR A 62 -0.46 12.38 0.42
C TYR A 62 -1.20 13.66 0.82
N THR A 63 -2.43 13.53 1.35
CA THR A 63 -3.25 14.65 1.79
C THR A 63 -3.37 14.64 3.32
N PRO A 64 -3.50 15.83 3.94
CA PRO A 64 -3.78 15.93 5.37
C PRO A 64 -5.11 15.27 5.75
N GLU A 65 -6.10 15.33 4.85
CA GLU A 65 -7.42 14.76 5.02
C GLU A 65 -7.58 13.60 4.03
N PRO A 66 -7.36 12.34 4.45
CA PRO A 66 -7.65 11.18 3.63
C PRO A 66 -9.16 10.89 3.55
N PRO A 67 -9.62 10.09 2.59
CA PRO A 67 -11.00 9.63 2.53
C PRO A 67 -11.44 8.93 3.82
N THR A 68 -12.68 9.19 4.24
CA THR A 68 -13.34 8.52 5.37
C THR A 68 -14.45 7.57 4.87
N PRO A 69 -15.01 6.70 5.72
CA PRO A 69 -16.13 5.82 5.33
C PRO A 69 -17.36 6.55 4.78
N GLU A 70 -17.54 7.83 5.10
CA GLU A 70 -18.62 8.68 4.59
C GLU A 70 -18.32 9.24 3.19
N SER A 71 -17.13 8.98 2.64
CA SER A 71 -16.74 9.49 1.33
C SER A 71 -17.50 8.75 0.23
N PRO A 72 -18.05 9.44 -0.79
CA PRO A 72 -18.84 8.79 -1.84
C PRO A 72 -18.11 7.65 -2.57
N ALA A 73 -16.79 7.80 -2.76
CA ALA A 73 -15.98 6.76 -3.39
C ALA A 73 -15.81 5.51 -2.51
N TRP A 74 -15.76 5.68 -1.18
CA TRP A 74 -15.66 4.56 -0.25
C TRP A 74 -16.94 3.73 -0.27
N GLN A 75 -18.08 4.40 -0.10
CA GLN A 75 -19.40 3.76 -0.11
C GLN A 75 -19.67 3.07 -1.45
N ALA A 76 -19.33 3.72 -2.57
CA ALA A 76 -19.48 3.12 -3.89
C ALA A 76 -18.64 1.84 -4.08
N ILE A 77 -17.47 1.74 -3.43
CA ILE A 77 -16.67 0.50 -3.45
C ILE A 77 -17.36 -0.56 -2.61
N GLU A 78 -17.71 -0.25 -1.35
CA GLU A 78 -18.40 -1.19 -0.45
C GLU A 78 -19.67 -1.77 -1.07
N ASP A 79 -20.51 -0.91 -1.66
CA ASP A 79 -21.75 -1.29 -2.33
C ASP A 79 -21.48 -2.17 -3.56
N PHE A 80 -20.45 -1.85 -4.36
CA PHE A 80 -20.13 -2.61 -5.58
C PHE A 80 -19.54 -3.98 -5.28
N THR A 81 -18.74 -4.10 -4.21
CA THR A 81 -18.04 -5.34 -3.87
C THR A 81 -18.72 -6.16 -2.79
N ASN A 82 -19.81 -5.68 -2.19
CA ASN A 82 -20.43 -6.24 -0.99
C ASN A 82 -19.39 -6.49 0.13
N THR A 83 -18.63 -5.45 0.45
CA THR A 83 -17.56 -5.51 1.46
C THR A 83 -17.75 -4.46 2.52
N LYS A 84 -17.13 -4.68 3.68
CA LYS A 84 -16.94 -3.68 4.71
C LYS A 84 -15.44 -3.39 4.84
N LEU A 85 -15.04 -2.19 4.46
CA LEU A 85 -13.63 -1.79 4.43
C LEU A 85 -13.21 -1.22 5.79
N ASP A 86 -12.01 -1.57 6.21
CA ASP A 86 -11.28 -0.92 7.32
C ASP A 86 -9.94 -0.41 6.78
N ILE A 87 -9.93 0.84 6.30
CA ILE A 87 -8.73 1.44 5.69
C ILE A 87 -8.02 2.35 6.68
N THR A 88 -6.80 1.94 7.05
CA THR A 88 -5.85 2.78 7.77
C THR A 88 -4.98 3.55 6.78
N TYR A 89 -5.16 4.88 6.75
CA TYR A 89 -4.28 5.80 6.01
C TYR A 89 -3.13 6.26 6.88
N VAL A 90 -1.92 6.12 6.36
CA VAL A 90 -0.68 6.55 7.02
C VAL A 90 -0.05 7.66 6.17
N PRO A 91 0.38 8.80 6.75
CA PRO A 91 1.07 9.84 6.00
C PRO A 91 2.27 9.28 5.22
N SER A 92 2.36 9.63 3.95
CA SER A 92 3.37 9.08 3.03
C SER A 92 4.81 9.25 3.54
N SER A 93 5.11 10.31 4.29
CA SER A 93 6.42 10.56 4.91
C SER A 93 6.83 9.49 5.94
N ASN A 94 5.87 8.82 6.57
CA ASN A 94 6.09 7.86 7.66
C ASN A 94 5.68 6.44 7.26
N TYR A 95 5.32 6.23 6.00
CA TYR A 95 4.71 4.98 5.54
C TYR A 95 5.67 3.80 5.66
N GLU A 96 6.93 3.98 5.27
CA GLU A 96 7.92 2.90 5.29
C GLU A 96 8.23 2.41 6.70
N GLU A 97 8.33 3.32 7.68
CA GLU A 97 8.49 2.96 9.09
C GLU A 97 7.27 2.15 9.57
N ARG A 98 6.06 2.62 9.27
CA ARG A 98 4.83 1.91 9.64
C ARG A 98 4.72 0.53 8.98
N PHE A 99 5.09 0.41 7.70
CA PHE A 99 5.13 -0.87 6.98
C PHE A 99 6.06 -1.86 7.67
N ASN A 100 7.29 -1.44 8.00
CA ASN A 100 8.27 -2.29 8.68
C ASN A 100 7.80 -2.73 10.08
N ILE A 101 7.13 -1.84 10.82
CA ILE A 101 6.54 -2.19 12.13
C ILE A 101 5.43 -3.22 11.97
N THR A 102 4.49 -3.02 11.02
CA THR A 102 3.40 -3.96 10.74
C THR A 102 3.91 -5.32 10.29
N LEU A 103 4.97 -5.34 9.48
CA LEU A 103 5.60 -6.58 9.06
C LEU A 103 6.26 -7.32 10.24
N ALA A 104 6.98 -6.60 11.10
CA ALA A 104 7.64 -7.17 12.27
C ALA A 104 6.68 -7.69 13.35
N SER A 105 5.45 -7.17 13.42
CA SER A 105 4.43 -7.66 14.37
C SER A 105 3.82 -9.00 13.97
N GLY A 106 3.86 -9.36 12.68
CA GLY A 106 3.15 -10.54 12.14
C GLY A 106 1.63 -10.36 12.01
N ASP A 107 1.05 -9.38 12.69
CA ASP A 107 -0.37 -8.99 12.54
C ASP A 107 -0.58 -8.17 11.26
N LEU A 108 -0.59 -8.86 10.12
CA LEU A 108 -0.78 -8.24 8.81
C LEU A 108 -2.27 -7.95 8.53
N PRO A 109 -2.60 -6.81 7.89
CA PRO A 109 -3.94 -6.57 7.36
C PRO A 109 -4.21 -7.50 6.16
N SER A 110 -5.47 -7.53 5.70
CA SER A 110 -5.84 -8.28 4.48
C SER A 110 -5.08 -7.76 3.25
N MET A 111 -4.84 -6.45 3.19
CA MET A 111 -4.01 -5.81 2.17
C MET A 111 -3.11 -4.73 2.77
N ILE A 112 -1.87 -4.65 2.30
CA ILE A 112 -0.95 -3.58 2.65
C ILE A 112 -0.28 -3.05 1.38
N LEU A 113 -0.28 -1.73 1.21
CA LEU A 113 0.47 -1.10 0.13
C LEU A 113 1.97 -1.32 0.39
N THR A 114 2.73 -1.64 -0.65
CA THR A 114 4.16 -1.87 -0.51
C THR A 114 4.92 -1.40 -1.74
N ASN A 115 6.23 -1.25 -1.57
CA ASN A 115 7.21 -1.14 -2.64
C ASN A 115 8.13 -2.36 -2.56
N LYS A 116 8.91 -2.62 -3.62
CA LYS A 116 9.89 -3.72 -3.65
C LYS A 116 11.14 -3.40 -2.81
N THR A 117 10.97 -3.25 -1.50
CA THR A 117 12.05 -3.03 -0.52
C THR A 117 12.65 -4.35 -0.07
N SER A 118 13.86 -4.32 0.50
CA SER A 118 14.48 -5.53 1.07
C SER A 118 13.61 -6.18 2.16
N SER A 119 12.94 -5.38 3.00
CA SER A 119 12.01 -5.89 4.02
C SER A 119 10.85 -6.66 3.40
N PHE A 120 10.26 -6.14 2.33
CA PHE A 120 9.16 -6.82 1.63
C PHE A 120 9.64 -8.11 0.94
N ILE A 121 10.80 -8.08 0.29
CA ILE A 121 11.37 -9.28 -0.34
C ILE A 121 11.63 -10.38 0.69
N ASN A 122 12.23 -10.05 1.83
CA ASN A 122 12.48 -11.02 2.89
C ASN A 122 11.16 -11.59 3.43
N ALA A 123 10.15 -10.75 3.65
CA ALA A 123 8.84 -11.20 4.09
C ALA A 123 8.15 -12.17 3.12
N VAL A 124 8.26 -11.89 1.82
CA VAL A 124 7.79 -12.79 0.76
C VAL A 124 8.51 -14.13 0.84
N GLN A 125 9.84 -14.12 0.99
CA GLN A 125 10.65 -15.34 1.12
C GLN A 125 10.35 -16.12 2.40
N ASP A 126 9.95 -15.43 3.47
CA ASP A 126 9.49 -16.01 4.74
C ASP A 126 8.03 -16.52 4.68
N GLY A 127 7.32 -16.32 3.56
CA GLY A 127 5.97 -16.83 3.33
C GLY A 127 4.85 -15.94 3.89
N ALA A 128 5.12 -14.66 4.16
CA ALA A 128 4.14 -13.74 4.74
C ALA A 128 3.05 -13.26 3.75
N PHE A 129 3.26 -13.45 2.44
CA PHE A 129 2.36 -12.98 1.38
C PHE A 129 1.96 -14.13 0.45
N TRP A 130 0.74 -14.05 -0.10
CA TRP A 130 0.25 -15.01 -1.09
C TRP A 130 0.94 -14.83 -2.45
N ASP A 131 1.29 -15.96 -3.07
CA ASP A 131 1.67 -15.98 -4.48
C ASP A 131 0.39 -15.82 -5.33
N LEU A 132 0.31 -14.72 -6.08
CA LEU A 132 -0.83 -14.39 -6.92
C LEU A 132 -0.58 -14.73 -8.40
N THR A 133 0.57 -15.32 -8.74
CA THR A 133 1.05 -15.47 -10.13
C THR A 133 0.01 -16.09 -11.05
N ASP A 134 -0.59 -17.20 -10.61
CA ASP A 134 -1.58 -17.93 -11.40
C ASP A 134 -2.98 -17.31 -11.31
N HIS A 135 -3.26 -16.53 -10.26
CA HIS A 135 -4.56 -15.91 -10.03
C HIS A 135 -4.81 -14.67 -10.88
N LEU A 136 -3.78 -13.92 -11.29
CA LEU A 136 -3.97 -12.69 -12.07
C LEU A 136 -4.67 -12.94 -13.42
N ALA A 137 -4.46 -14.13 -14.01
CA ALA A 137 -5.06 -14.48 -15.30
C ALA A 137 -6.58 -14.74 -15.21
N ASP A 138 -7.09 -15.08 -14.02
CA ASP A 138 -8.50 -15.40 -13.81
C ASP A 138 -9.39 -14.13 -13.84
N TYR A 139 -8.81 -12.95 -13.72
CA TYR A 139 -9.52 -11.68 -13.67
C TYR A 139 -9.22 -10.81 -14.91
N GLU A 140 -10.26 -10.47 -15.68
CA GLU A 140 -10.15 -9.70 -16.94
C GLU A 140 -9.31 -8.41 -16.81
N ASN A 141 -9.47 -7.67 -15.71
CA ASN A 141 -8.76 -6.42 -15.51
C ASN A 141 -7.29 -6.60 -15.07
N LEU A 142 -6.96 -7.76 -14.47
CA LEU A 142 -5.61 -8.06 -13.99
C LEU A 142 -4.79 -8.84 -15.02
N SER A 143 -5.44 -9.58 -15.91
CA SER A 143 -4.79 -10.33 -16.99
C SER A 143 -4.16 -9.42 -18.06
N GLN A 144 -4.52 -8.14 -18.07
CA GLN A 144 -3.99 -7.12 -18.98
C GLN A 144 -2.66 -6.48 -18.51
N LEU A 145 -2.03 -7.05 -17.48
CA LEU A 145 -0.77 -6.56 -16.94
C LEU A 145 0.35 -6.55 -18.00
N ASN A 146 0.95 -5.39 -18.23
CA ASN A 146 2.11 -5.23 -19.10
C ASN A 146 3.35 -5.98 -18.55
N ASP A 147 4.07 -6.69 -19.41
CA ASP A 147 5.25 -7.51 -19.05
C ASP A 147 6.34 -6.74 -18.29
N ILE A 148 6.57 -5.46 -18.62
CA ILE A 148 7.55 -4.62 -17.91
C ILE A 148 7.12 -4.44 -16.46
N VAL A 149 5.83 -4.16 -16.24
CA VAL A 149 5.30 -4.00 -14.88
C VAL A 149 5.32 -5.34 -14.15
N LYS A 150 4.93 -6.44 -14.80
CA LYS A 150 5.00 -7.80 -14.25
C LYS A 150 6.41 -8.15 -13.78
N ASN A 151 7.41 -7.91 -14.62
CA ASN A 151 8.81 -8.17 -14.30
C ASN A 151 9.29 -7.30 -13.12
N ASN A 152 8.94 -6.00 -13.13
CA ASN A 152 9.34 -5.07 -12.07
C ASN A 152 8.80 -5.46 -10.69
N ILE A 153 7.56 -5.94 -10.61
CA ILE A 153 6.94 -6.34 -9.34
C ILE A 153 7.25 -7.78 -8.94
N SER A 154 7.81 -8.59 -9.84
CA SER A 154 8.12 -10.00 -9.56
C SER A 154 9.23 -10.15 -8.52
N ILE A 155 9.14 -11.19 -7.69
CA ILE A 155 10.19 -11.64 -6.77
C ILE A 155 10.42 -13.11 -7.09
N ASP A 156 11.65 -13.47 -7.47
CA ASP A 156 12.04 -14.83 -7.86
C ASP A 156 11.12 -15.46 -8.95
N GLY A 157 10.57 -14.61 -9.83
CA GLY A 157 9.68 -15.01 -10.93
C GLY A 157 8.19 -15.01 -10.61
N SER A 158 7.81 -14.87 -9.34
CA SER A 158 6.42 -14.85 -8.86
C SER A 158 5.93 -13.43 -8.53
N VAL A 159 4.62 -13.22 -8.56
CA VAL A 159 3.97 -11.93 -8.23
C VAL A 159 3.17 -12.05 -6.93
N TYR A 160 3.47 -11.19 -5.96
CA TYR A 160 2.92 -11.24 -4.60
C TYR A 160 1.98 -10.07 -4.25
N GLY A 161 1.45 -9.38 -5.26
CA GLY A 161 0.58 -8.24 -5.04
C GLY A 161 -0.06 -7.69 -6.31
N LEU A 162 -1.14 -6.93 -6.13
CA LEU A 162 -1.81 -6.22 -7.21
C LEU A 162 -1.01 -4.98 -7.61
N TYR A 163 -0.85 -4.78 -8.92
CA TYR A 163 -0.04 -3.69 -9.45
C TYR A 163 -0.80 -2.36 -9.49
N ARG A 164 -0.07 -1.26 -9.29
CA ARG A 164 -0.55 0.09 -9.57
C ARG A 164 0.17 0.62 -10.80
N ALA A 165 -0.45 0.45 -11.96
CA ALA A 165 0.13 0.97 -13.20
C ALA A 165 0.36 2.48 -13.13
N ARG A 166 1.45 2.92 -13.77
CA ARG A 166 1.82 4.33 -13.93
C ARG A 166 2.20 4.57 -15.38
N PRO A 167 1.83 5.72 -15.97
CA PRO A 167 2.37 6.14 -17.25
C PRO A 167 3.91 6.23 -17.19
N LEU A 168 4.58 5.83 -18.27
CA LEU A 168 6.06 5.85 -18.36
C LEU A 168 6.62 7.28 -18.33
N GLY A 169 5.93 8.25 -18.93
CA GLY A 169 6.32 9.67 -18.93
C GLY A 169 5.71 10.44 -17.76
N ARG A 170 6.26 10.29 -16.55
CA ARG A 170 5.68 10.90 -15.34
C ARG A 170 6.26 12.28 -14.98
N MET A 171 7.52 12.54 -15.35
CA MET A 171 8.26 13.71 -14.90
C MET A 171 8.93 14.39 -16.08
N ALA A 172 8.95 15.72 -16.06
CA ALA A 172 9.62 16.55 -17.06
C ALA A 172 10.24 17.77 -16.39
N VAL A 173 11.32 18.28 -16.97
CA VAL A 173 11.84 19.60 -16.59
C VAL A 173 10.97 20.67 -17.24
N THR A 174 10.50 21.61 -16.42
CA THR A 174 9.78 22.79 -16.90
C THR A 174 10.71 23.99 -16.78
N ILE A 175 10.82 24.79 -17.85
CA ILE A 175 11.74 25.94 -17.91
C ILE A 175 10.93 27.21 -18.17
N ARG A 176 11.34 28.32 -17.55
CA ARG A 176 10.80 29.66 -17.79
C ARG A 176 11.23 30.18 -19.16
N LYS A 177 10.39 29.98 -20.18
CA LYS A 177 10.68 30.42 -21.55
C LYS A 177 10.89 31.93 -21.67
N ASP A 178 10.11 32.71 -20.93
CA ASP A 178 10.21 34.16 -20.88
C ASP A 178 11.57 34.63 -20.34
N TRP A 179 12.15 33.92 -19.38
CA TRP A 179 13.50 34.19 -18.88
C TRP A 179 14.58 33.87 -19.91
N LEU A 180 14.42 32.79 -20.68
CA LEU A 180 15.30 32.50 -21.82
C LEU A 180 15.24 33.63 -22.86
N ASP A 181 14.03 34.05 -23.24
CA ASP A 181 13.82 35.08 -24.25
C ASP A 181 14.41 36.44 -23.78
N ASN A 182 14.32 36.79 -22.50
CA ASN A 182 14.91 38.00 -21.92
C ASN A 182 16.45 38.00 -21.98
N LEU A 183 17.07 36.84 -21.73
CA LEU A 183 18.51 36.67 -21.76
C LEU A 183 19.07 36.37 -23.15
N GLY A 184 18.20 36.21 -24.16
CA GLY A 184 18.59 35.82 -25.52
C GLY A 184 19.16 34.39 -25.60
N MET A 185 18.72 33.50 -24.71
CA MET A 185 19.14 32.11 -24.65
C MET A 185 18.14 31.19 -25.37
N GLU A 186 18.65 30.11 -25.95
CA GLU A 186 17.82 29.07 -26.56
C GLU A 186 17.39 28.00 -25.55
N ILE A 187 16.41 27.17 -25.91
CA ILE A 187 16.03 26.01 -25.09
C ILE A 187 17.22 25.03 -25.04
N PRO A 188 17.69 24.64 -23.85
CA PRO A 188 18.86 23.78 -23.73
C PRO A 188 18.57 22.36 -24.22
N THR A 189 19.51 21.80 -24.97
CA THR A 189 19.47 20.45 -25.56
C THR A 189 20.55 19.53 -24.99
N THR A 190 21.50 20.06 -24.24
CA THR A 190 22.57 19.32 -23.55
C THR A 190 22.60 19.66 -22.05
N THR A 191 23.27 18.82 -21.27
CA THR A 191 23.47 19.06 -19.83
C THR A 191 24.30 20.31 -19.56
N ASP A 192 25.25 20.64 -20.44
CA ASP A 192 26.09 21.82 -20.31
C ASP A 192 25.29 23.09 -20.60
N GLU A 193 24.49 23.10 -21.68
CA GLU A 193 23.55 24.20 -21.96
C GLU A 193 22.52 24.37 -20.83
N PHE A 194 22.05 23.26 -20.24
CA PHE A 194 21.14 23.32 -19.11
C PHE A 194 21.81 23.94 -17.87
N TYR A 195 23.09 23.65 -17.61
CA TYR A 195 23.88 24.30 -16.57
C TYR A 195 24.01 25.80 -16.83
N ASP A 196 24.35 26.20 -18.06
CA ASP A 196 24.51 27.60 -18.43
C ASP A 196 23.21 28.38 -18.24
N VAL A 197 22.06 27.80 -18.60
CA VAL A 197 20.73 28.37 -18.34
C VAL A 197 20.47 28.55 -16.84
N MET A 198 20.74 27.54 -16.01
CA MET A 198 20.56 27.65 -14.56
C MET A 198 21.48 28.71 -13.95
N TYR A 199 22.71 28.81 -14.45
CA TYR A 199 23.68 29.83 -14.01
C TYR A 199 23.16 31.23 -14.34
N ALA A 200 22.76 31.47 -15.60
CA ALA A 200 22.26 32.76 -16.04
C ALA A 200 20.96 33.15 -15.31
N PHE A 201 20.06 32.18 -15.08
CA PHE A 201 18.85 32.41 -14.28
C PHE A 201 19.13 32.80 -12.83
N THR A 202 20.32 32.48 -12.30
CA THR A 202 20.71 32.83 -10.93
C THR A 202 21.46 34.16 -10.86
N HIS A 203 22.11 34.59 -11.95
CA HIS A 203 23.11 35.66 -11.90
C HIS A 203 22.84 36.84 -12.85
N ASP A 204 22.06 36.64 -13.90
CA ASP A 204 21.93 37.60 -14.99
C ASP A 204 20.57 38.33 -15.01
N ASP A 205 19.88 38.39 -13.86
CA ASP A 205 18.62 39.14 -13.67
C ASP A 205 17.54 38.77 -14.73
N PRO A 206 17.16 37.48 -14.86
CA PRO A 206 16.28 37.03 -15.93
C PRO A 206 14.86 37.62 -15.85
N ASP A 207 14.44 38.14 -14.70
CA ASP A 207 13.17 38.83 -14.51
C ASP A 207 13.27 40.37 -14.61
N GLY A 208 14.48 40.91 -14.74
CA GLY A 208 14.75 42.32 -15.04
C GLY A 208 14.44 43.28 -13.89
N ASN A 209 14.46 42.80 -12.65
CA ASN A 209 14.08 43.58 -11.47
C ASN A 209 15.29 44.29 -10.81
N GLY A 210 16.52 43.94 -11.23
CA GLY A 210 17.77 44.50 -10.72
C GLY A 210 18.21 43.99 -9.34
N GLN A 211 17.54 42.96 -8.81
CA GLN A 211 17.84 42.30 -7.55
C GLN A 211 18.37 40.88 -7.80
N ASN A 212 19.18 40.39 -6.88
CA ASN A 212 19.69 39.02 -6.93
C ASN A 212 18.78 38.10 -6.09
N ASP A 213 17.55 37.90 -6.55
CA ASP A 213 16.51 37.11 -5.88
C ASP A 213 15.93 35.97 -6.74
N THR A 214 16.51 35.73 -7.91
CA THR A 214 16.17 34.63 -8.82
C THR A 214 16.99 33.38 -8.52
N VAL A 215 16.45 32.21 -8.86
CA VAL A 215 17.09 30.91 -8.64
C VAL A 215 17.08 30.09 -9.91
N GLY A 216 18.20 29.46 -10.24
CA GLY A 216 18.35 28.66 -11.47
C GLY A 216 17.49 27.41 -11.53
N THR A 217 17.19 26.81 -10.37
CA THR A 217 16.34 25.61 -10.29
C THR A 217 15.63 25.53 -8.95
N ILE A 218 14.43 24.97 -8.97
CA ILE A 218 13.67 24.63 -7.77
C ILE A 218 13.28 23.16 -7.89
N VAL A 219 13.58 22.42 -6.85
CA VAL A 219 13.20 21.02 -6.67
C VAL A 219 12.49 20.89 -5.33
N SER A 220 11.53 19.98 -5.24
CA SER A 220 10.95 19.62 -3.95
C SER A 220 11.94 18.81 -3.11
N GLU A 221 11.65 18.65 -1.82
CA GLU A 221 12.43 17.78 -0.92
C GLU A 221 12.47 16.31 -1.40
N TYR A 222 11.46 15.91 -2.18
CA TYR A 222 11.42 14.58 -2.78
C TYR A 222 12.56 14.40 -3.80
N PRO A 223 13.45 13.40 -3.65
CA PRO A 223 14.66 13.26 -4.47
C PRO A 223 14.40 12.80 -5.91
N GLY A 224 13.16 12.47 -6.29
CA GLY A 224 12.83 11.92 -7.60
C GLY A 224 13.34 12.73 -8.81
N PRO A 225 13.25 14.07 -8.83
CA PRO A 225 13.84 14.87 -9.91
C PRO A 225 15.36 14.67 -10.04
N TRP A 226 16.08 14.56 -8.91
CA TRP A 226 17.53 14.31 -8.91
C TRP A 226 17.86 12.90 -9.38
N ASP A 227 17.08 11.89 -8.97
CA ASP A 227 17.25 10.52 -9.46
C ASP A 227 17.12 10.45 -10.99
N ILE A 228 16.22 11.24 -11.57
CA ILE A 228 16.05 11.32 -13.04
C ILE A 228 17.23 12.04 -13.69
N MET A 229 17.64 13.20 -13.16
CA MET A 229 18.77 13.95 -13.73
C MET A 229 20.07 13.15 -13.73
N GLN A 230 20.30 12.29 -12.72
CA GLN A 230 21.47 11.41 -12.68
C GLN A 230 21.56 10.48 -13.90
N THR A 231 20.43 10.08 -14.48
CA THR A 231 20.40 9.25 -15.70
C THR A 231 20.99 9.96 -16.91
N TRP A 232 20.96 11.30 -16.95
CA TRP A 232 21.59 12.10 -18.02
C TRP A 232 23.11 11.96 -18.01
N PHE A 233 23.68 11.55 -16.87
CA PHE A 233 25.11 11.31 -16.66
C PHE A 233 25.46 9.81 -16.69
N GLY A 234 24.54 8.95 -17.13
CA GLY A 234 24.77 7.50 -17.24
C GLY A 234 24.64 6.73 -15.92
N VAL A 235 24.09 7.33 -14.87
CA VAL A 235 23.77 6.61 -13.62
C VAL A 235 22.55 5.70 -13.86
N PRO A 236 22.56 4.45 -13.37
CA PRO A 236 21.40 3.57 -13.46
C PRO A 236 20.16 4.18 -12.82
N ASN A 237 19.00 4.00 -13.45
CA ASN A 237 17.74 4.31 -12.82
C ASN A 237 17.32 3.13 -11.91
N LYS A 238 16.53 3.37 -10.87
CA LYS A 238 16.09 2.32 -9.91
C LYS A 238 15.21 1.22 -10.53
N TRP A 239 14.93 1.26 -11.84
CA TRP A 239 13.90 0.49 -12.55
C TRP A 239 14.44 -0.09 -13.87
N GLY A 240 15.42 -1.00 -13.79
CA GLY A 240 15.79 -1.88 -14.90
C GLY A 240 17.23 -1.75 -15.41
N ASP A 241 17.86 -2.93 -15.50
CA ASP A 241 19.24 -3.35 -15.82
C ASP A 241 20.39 -2.70 -15.02
#